data_AF-A0A9D6XRE6-F1
#
_entry.id   AF-A0A9D6XRE6-F1
#
_cell.length_a   1.000
_cell.length_b   1.000
_cell.length_c   1.000
_cell.angle_alpha   90.00
_cell.angle_beta   90.00
_cell.angle_gamma   90.00
#
_symmetry.space_group_name_H-M   'P 1'
#
loop_
_entity.id
_entity.type
_entity.pdbx_description
1 polymer ?
#
loop_
_entity_poly.entity_id
_entity_poly.type
_entity_poly.pdbx_seq_one_letter_code
_entity_poly.pdbx_strand_id
1 'polypeptide(L)'
;CDELWRTDPGKLAAELTMTTCECCCAHSTMKLTRHLYGSTADPKYFDYYERALFNRRRGTINPEDGATMYFVLLASGYWKFCGSRLNTFWCCMGTGVEEDSKFADSNSWHDTNGIFVNPFIPSDVRWKEKGIRLKQETRVPENEGATLAIEAEKRTSIALRIRVPDWAVNGVTVKVNGKPETVTARPTIYVTLSRTWKTGDWVEIGLVMALHTHAIPDDATLQVMKYVPLLLHGRLGTEGLTKEMMYGGYDTTLVGAPIDAPEITSGKNHPTTWVECAKDGPLAFSAVGQSQPIALARFYKIWGERYATYWQVKSM
;
A
#
# COMPACT_ATOMS: atom_id res chain seq x y z
N CYS A 1 -14.90 13.16 7.40
CA CYS A 1 -14.54 12.81 8.79
C CYS A 1 -15.79 12.43 9.53
N ASP A 2 -15.65 11.75 10.67
CA ASP A 2 -16.78 11.26 11.47
C ASP A 2 -17.76 10.44 10.60
N GLU A 3 -17.23 9.49 9.81
CA GLU A 3 -18.03 8.58 8.96
C GLU A 3 -18.80 9.26 7.82
N LEU A 4 -18.60 10.57 7.63
CA LEU A 4 -19.31 11.39 6.65
C LEU A 4 -18.38 12.01 5.61
N TRP A 5 -18.96 12.29 4.43
CA TRP A 5 -18.40 13.19 3.42
C TRP A 5 -18.84 14.61 3.77
N ARG A 6 -17.93 15.41 4.35
CA ARG A 6 -18.27 16.75 4.89
C ARG A 6 -17.91 17.90 3.97
N THR A 7 -16.89 17.70 3.15
CA THR A 7 -16.39 18.68 2.20
C THR A 7 -16.67 18.26 0.76
N ASP A 8 -16.57 19.22 -0.15
CA ASP A 8 -16.68 18.95 -1.59
C ASP A 8 -15.59 17.97 -2.07
N PRO A 9 -15.84 17.22 -3.15
CA PRO A 9 -14.84 16.36 -3.76
C PRO A 9 -13.52 17.10 -4.03
N GLY A 10 -12.41 16.55 -3.51
CA GLY A 10 -11.08 17.14 -3.64
C GLY A 10 -10.74 18.23 -2.62
N LYS A 11 -11.63 18.57 -1.68
CA LYS A 11 -11.35 19.47 -0.55
C LYS A 11 -11.05 18.66 0.72
N LEU A 12 -9.81 18.19 0.89
CA LEU A 12 -9.47 17.18 1.90
C LEU A 12 -8.54 17.70 3.00
N ALA A 13 -7.89 18.86 2.85
CA ALA A 13 -6.96 19.38 3.86
C ALA A 13 -7.61 19.57 5.23
N ALA A 14 -8.82 20.15 5.27
CA ALA A 14 -9.59 20.33 6.49
C ALA A 14 -10.12 19.01 7.09
N GLU A 15 -10.07 17.91 6.33
CA GLU A 15 -10.52 16.58 6.73
C GLU A 15 -9.37 15.73 7.30
N LEU A 16 -8.19 16.28 7.55
CA LEU A 16 -7.13 15.58 8.29
C LEU A 16 -7.34 15.77 9.79
N THR A 17 -8.14 14.89 10.39
CA THR A 17 -8.52 14.92 11.80
C THR A 17 -8.39 13.54 12.45
N MET A 18 -8.80 13.43 13.72
CA MET A 18 -8.81 12.17 14.47
C MET A 18 -9.89 11.16 14.04
N THR A 19 -10.75 11.49 13.07
CA THR A 19 -11.81 10.59 12.56
C THR A 19 -11.80 10.47 11.04
N THR A 20 -10.63 10.68 10.44
CA THR A 20 -10.41 10.50 9.00
C THR A 20 -10.30 9.02 8.66
N CYS A 21 -10.71 8.66 7.43
CA CYS A 21 -10.45 7.36 6.83
C CYS A 21 -10.93 6.14 7.66
N GLU A 22 -12.23 6.07 7.95
CA GLU A 22 -12.85 4.87 8.54
C GLU A 22 -12.49 3.58 7.77
N CYS A 23 -12.17 2.50 8.47
CA CYS A 23 -11.77 1.22 7.91
C CYS A 23 -12.87 0.58 7.03
N CYS A 24 -14.15 0.62 7.44
CA CYS A 24 -15.25 0.04 6.67
C CYS A 24 -15.41 0.62 5.26
N CYS A 25 -15.18 1.93 5.09
CA CYS A 25 -15.26 2.56 3.78
C CYS A 25 -14.18 2.02 2.84
N ALA A 26 -12.97 1.78 3.33
CA ALA A 26 -11.89 1.17 2.54
C ALA A 26 -12.25 -0.25 2.11
N HIS A 27 -12.64 -1.07 3.08
CA HIS A 27 -13.06 -2.45 2.86
C HIS A 27 -14.18 -2.54 1.80
N SER A 28 -15.23 -1.72 1.94
CA SER A 28 -16.37 -1.75 1.02
C SER A 28 -16.01 -1.24 -0.37
N THR A 29 -15.16 -0.21 -0.46
CA THR A 29 -14.68 0.29 -1.76
C THR A 29 -13.75 -0.70 -2.45
N MET A 30 -12.92 -1.44 -1.68
CA MET A 30 -12.09 -2.52 -2.21
C MET A 30 -12.94 -3.68 -2.74
N LYS A 31 -14.03 -4.06 -2.04
CA LYS A 31 -15.02 -5.02 -2.55
C LYS A 31 -15.64 -4.55 -3.88
N LEU A 32 -16.12 -3.30 -3.95
CA LEU A 32 -16.66 -2.73 -5.19
C LEU A 32 -15.62 -2.72 -6.33
N THR A 33 -14.39 -2.32 -6.02
CA THR A 33 -13.27 -2.28 -6.96
C THR A 33 -13.02 -3.66 -7.59
N ARG A 34 -13.11 -4.74 -6.80
CA ARG A 34 -12.97 -6.11 -7.31
C ARG A 34 -14.11 -6.51 -8.24
N HIS A 35 -15.35 -6.11 -7.97
CA HIS A 35 -16.46 -6.36 -8.88
C HIS A 35 -16.26 -5.64 -10.22
N LEU A 36 -15.90 -4.36 -10.18
CA LEU A 36 -15.60 -3.59 -11.38
C LEU A 36 -14.43 -4.17 -12.17
N TYR A 37 -13.37 -4.59 -11.47
CA TYR A 37 -12.23 -5.27 -12.10
C TYR A 37 -12.64 -6.61 -12.71
N GLY A 38 -13.41 -7.44 -12.02
CA GLY A 38 -13.84 -8.74 -12.53
C GLY A 38 -14.64 -8.65 -13.84
N SER A 39 -15.34 -7.53 -14.07
CA SER A 39 -16.08 -7.30 -15.32
C SER A 39 -15.27 -6.63 -16.43
N THR A 40 -14.19 -5.91 -16.10
CA THR A 40 -13.50 -5.03 -17.06
C THR A 40 -12.05 -5.41 -17.32
N ALA A 41 -11.41 -6.09 -16.36
CA ALA A 41 -9.97 -6.29 -16.27
C ALA A 41 -9.15 -4.99 -16.44
N ASP A 42 -9.70 -3.83 -16.07
CA ASP A 42 -9.01 -2.55 -16.18
C ASP A 42 -8.00 -2.39 -15.01
N PRO A 43 -6.69 -2.25 -15.29
CA PRO A 43 -5.65 -2.22 -14.27
C PRO A 43 -5.76 -1.04 -13.29
N LYS A 44 -6.46 0.04 -13.63
CA LYS A 44 -6.64 1.20 -12.74
C LYS A 44 -7.32 0.82 -11.41
N TYR A 45 -8.18 -0.20 -11.46
CA TYR A 45 -8.84 -0.71 -10.27
C TYR A 45 -7.83 -1.35 -9.32
N PHE A 46 -6.80 -2.01 -9.85
CA PHE A 46 -5.75 -2.58 -9.02
C PHE A 46 -4.70 -1.57 -8.57
N ASP A 47 -4.54 -0.44 -9.25
CA ASP A 47 -3.78 0.69 -8.71
C ASP A 47 -4.47 1.25 -7.46
N TYR A 48 -5.79 1.43 -7.49
CA TYR A 48 -6.55 1.78 -6.29
C TYR A 48 -6.46 0.70 -5.22
N TYR A 49 -6.70 -0.56 -5.59
CA TYR A 49 -6.72 -1.69 -4.66
C TYR A 49 -5.38 -1.84 -3.93
N GLU A 50 -4.26 -1.75 -4.65
CA GLU A 50 -2.91 -1.82 -4.09
C GLU A 50 -2.66 -0.71 -3.07
N ARG A 51 -3.01 0.54 -3.41
CA ARG A 51 -2.86 1.67 -2.48
C ARG A 51 -3.71 1.50 -1.23
N ALA A 52 -4.96 1.08 -1.37
CA ALA A 52 -5.87 0.87 -0.24
C ALA A 52 -5.40 -0.28 0.66
N LEU A 53 -5.00 -1.40 0.05
CA LEU A 53 -4.46 -2.56 0.74
C LEU A 53 -3.24 -2.20 1.57
N PHE A 54 -2.22 -1.57 0.97
CA PHE A 54 -0.95 -1.36 1.65
C PHE A 54 -0.95 -0.19 2.63
N ASN A 55 -1.78 0.85 2.40
CA ASN A 55 -1.73 2.08 3.20
C ASN A 55 -2.92 2.28 4.14
N ARG A 56 -4.04 1.59 3.92
CA ARG A 56 -5.28 1.77 4.71
C ARG A 56 -5.81 0.49 5.34
N ARG A 57 -5.37 -0.69 4.90
CA ARG A 57 -5.76 -1.98 5.51
C ARG A 57 -4.59 -2.64 6.22
N ARG A 58 -3.48 -2.84 5.53
CA ARG A 58 -2.30 -3.46 6.12
C ARG A 58 -1.78 -2.58 7.26
N GLY A 59 -1.79 -3.13 8.47
CA GLY A 59 -1.41 -2.40 9.68
C GLY A 59 -2.57 -1.81 10.48
N THR A 60 -3.83 -2.16 10.17
CA THR A 60 -5.01 -1.83 10.99
C THR A 60 -5.42 -2.93 11.97
N ILE A 61 -4.67 -4.03 12.02
CA ILE A 61 -4.73 -5.05 13.07
C ILE A 61 -3.38 -5.08 13.78
N ASN A 62 -3.41 -4.98 15.10
CA ASN A 62 -2.20 -5.07 15.91
C ASN A 62 -1.68 -6.52 15.86
N PRO A 63 -0.44 -6.74 15.40
CA PRO A 63 0.11 -8.09 15.27
C PRO A 63 0.35 -8.81 16.61
N GLU A 64 0.42 -8.08 17.74
CA GLU A 64 0.69 -8.67 19.05
C GLU A 64 -0.57 -9.25 19.71
N ASP A 65 -1.71 -8.60 19.58
CA ASP A 65 -2.94 -8.95 20.31
C ASP A 65 -4.20 -9.10 19.42
N GLY A 66 -4.08 -8.81 18.12
CA GLY A 66 -5.19 -8.89 17.16
C GLY A 66 -6.22 -7.76 17.28
N ALA A 67 -5.97 -6.74 18.09
CA ALA A 67 -6.87 -5.60 18.23
C ALA A 67 -6.93 -4.79 16.92
N THR A 68 -8.13 -4.36 16.51
CA THR A 68 -8.31 -3.67 15.23
C THR A 68 -8.63 -2.19 15.42
N MET A 69 -8.32 -1.41 14.39
CA MET A 69 -8.54 0.04 14.33
C MET A 69 -9.88 0.40 13.68
N TYR A 70 -10.49 1.51 14.12
CA TYR A 70 -11.67 2.10 13.48
C TYR A 70 -11.30 3.12 12.38
N PHE A 71 -10.47 4.09 12.73
CA PHE A 71 -10.00 5.15 11.82
C PHE A 71 -8.51 4.98 11.52
N VAL A 72 -8.11 5.25 10.27
CA VAL A 72 -6.70 5.38 9.87
C VAL A 72 -6.34 6.86 9.88
N LEU A 73 -5.71 7.32 10.95
CA LEU A 73 -5.41 8.74 11.13
C LEU A 73 -4.31 9.17 10.17
N LEU A 74 -4.60 10.17 9.33
CA LEU A 74 -3.61 10.77 8.43
C LEU A 74 -3.14 12.15 8.91
N ALA A 75 -3.84 12.68 9.91
CA ALA A 75 -3.43 13.86 10.65
C ALA A 75 -2.17 13.57 11.46
N SER A 76 -1.29 14.55 11.54
CA SER A 76 0.01 14.41 12.18
C SER A 76 -0.06 14.53 13.70
N GLY A 77 0.86 13.85 14.40
CA GLY A 77 0.98 13.91 15.85
C GLY A 77 0.10 12.93 16.63
N TYR A 78 -0.81 12.25 15.94
CA TYR A 78 -1.67 11.22 16.51
C TYR A 78 -0.98 9.85 16.55
N TRP A 79 -1.66 8.87 17.15
CA TRP A 79 -1.20 7.49 17.32
C TRP A 79 -2.27 6.52 16.81
N LYS A 80 -1.92 5.24 16.68
CA LYS A 80 -2.91 4.21 16.33
C LYS A 80 -3.81 3.91 17.53
N PHE A 81 -5.11 3.99 17.31
CA PHE A 81 -6.13 3.66 18.30
C PHE A 81 -6.85 2.37 17.93
N CYS A 82 -6.87 1.42 18.86
CA CYS A 82 -7.49 0.11 18.70
C CYS A 82 -8.64 -0.10 19.69
N GLY A 83 -9.59 -0.95 19.30
CA GLY A 83 -10.60 -1.44 20.22
C GLY A 83 -10.02 -2.42 21.23
N SER A 84 -10.71 -2.60 22.35
CA SER A 84 -10.44 -3.71 23.28
C SER A 84 -11.12 -5.00 22.83
N ARG A 85 -10.45 -6.14 23.03
CA ARG A 85 -10.84 -7.46 22.53
C ARG A 85 -12.25 -7.92 22.94
N LEU A 86 -12.72 -7.55 24.14
CA LEU A 86 -13.97 -8.08 24.71
C LEU A 86 -15.06 -7.03 24.92
N ASN A 87 -14.74 -5.74 24.79
CA ASN A 87 -15.68 -4.65 25.14
C ASN A 87 -15.95 -3.70 23.97
N THR A 88 -15.48 -4.06 22.78
CA THR A 88 -15.61 -3.23 21.59
C THR A 88 -16.26 -4.07 20.49
N PHE A 89 -17.31 -3.56 19.86
CA PHE A 89 -18.09 -4.27 18.83
C PHE A 89 -18.45 -3.35 17.65
N TRP A 90 -17.46 -2.61 17.17
CA TRP A 90 -17.57 -1.72 16.02
C TRP A 90 -17.79 -2.44 14.69
N CYS A 91 -18.41 -1.76 13.72
CA CYS A 91 -18.48 -2.19 12.33
C CYS A 91 -17.09 -2.53 11.75
N CYS A 92 -16.07 -1.72 12.10
CA CYS A 92 -14.69 -1.88 11.65
C CYS A 92 -14.02 -3.17 12.17
N MET A 93 -14.49 -3.75 13.27
CA MET A 93 -14.01 -5.06 13.71
C MET A 93 -14.52 -6.19 12.81
N GLY A 94 -15.81 -6.17 12.47
CA GLY A 94 -16.38 -7.16 11.55
C GLY A 94 -15.66 -7.12 10.19
N THR A 95 -15.54 -5.93 9.61
CA THR A 95 -14.83 -5.76 8.33
C THR A 95 -13.33 -6.00 8.44
N GLY A 96 -12.71 -5.75 9.60
CA GLY A 96 -11.31 -6.08 9.88
C GLY A 96 -11.06 -7.58 9.79
N VAL A 97 -11.86 -8.40 10.49
CA VAL A 97 -11.78 -9.87 10.44
C VAL A 97 -11.98 -10.38 9.01
N GLU A 98 -12.96 -9.85 8.28
CA GLU A 98 -13.16 -10.21 6.87
C GLU A 98 -11.95 -9.86 6.00
N GLU A 99 -11.34 -8.68 6.17
CA GLU A 99 -10.20 -8.22 5.38
C GLU A 99 -8.93 -9.04 5.61
N ASP A 100 -8.56 -9.28 6.86
CA ASP A 100 -7.35 -10.04 7.19
C ASP A 100 -7.44 -11.52 6.78
N SER A 101 -8.65 -12.05 6.56
CA SER A 101 -8.87 -13.42 6.10
C SER A 101 -8.61 -13.64 4.60
N LYS A 102 -8.48 -12.57 3.80
CA LYS A 102 -8.56 -12.67 2.33
C LYS A 102 -7.47 -11.96 1.55
N PHE A 103 -6.32 -11.63 2.16
CA PHE A 103 -5.22 -10.94 1.45
C PHE A 103 -4.70 -11.66 0.20
N ALA A 104 -4.90 -12.98 0.08
CA ALA A 104 -4.47 -13.75 -1.09
C ALA A 104 -5.49 -13.75 -2.25
N ASP A 105 -6.74 -13.35 -2.03
CA ASP A 105 -7.86 -13.62 -2.95
C ASP A 105 -7.92 -12.72 -4.19
N SER A 106 -6.99 -11.77 -4.27
CA SER A 106 -6.90 -10.75 -5.31
C SER A 106 -5.50 -10.62 -5.91
N ASN A 107 -4.57 -11.50 -5.52
CA ASN A 107 -3.19 -11.48 -6.03
C ASN A 107 -3.10 -11.86 -7.51
N SER A 108 -4.01 -12.72 -7.97
CA SER A 108 -4.12 -13.09 -9.37
C SER A 108 -5.56 -13.36 -9.77
N TRP A 109 -5.85 -13.13 -11.04
CA TRP A 109 -7.14 -13.39 -11.66
C TRP A 109 -6.92 -14.18 -12.94
N HIS A 110 -7.96 -14.78 -13.52
CA HIS A 110 -7.83 -15.40 -14.83
C HIS A 110 -9.11 -15.19 -15.65
N ASP A 111 -8.94 -15.17 -16.97
CA ASP A 111 -10.02 -15.31 -17.94
C ASP A 111 -9.88 -16.67 -18.65
N THR A 112 -10.56 -16.88 -19.77
CA THR A 112 -10.43 -18.11 -20.55
C THR A 112 -9.05 -18.29 -21.20
N ASN A 113 -8.28 -17.20 -21.33
CA ASN A 113 -7.10 -17.08 -22.17
C ASN A 113 -5.79 -16.98 -21.37
N GLY A 114 -5.85 -16.60 -20.09
CA GLY A 114 -4.64 -16.34 -19.33
C GLY A 114 -4.85 -15.88 -17.89
N ILE A 115 -3.73 -15.65 -17.22
CA ILE A 115 -3.64 -15.21 -15.83
C ILE A 115 -3.24 -13.73 -15.81
N PHE A 116 -3.89 -12.96 -14.94
CA PHE A 116 -3.53 -11.60 -14.57
C PHE A 116 -2.77 -11.63 -13.25
N VAL A 117 -1.61 -10.99 -13.22
CA VAL A 117 -0.76 -10.81 -12.04
C VAL A 117 -0.85 -9.35 -11.63
N ASN A 118 -1.41 -9.09 -10.44
CA ASN A 118 -1.80 -7.74 -10.02
C ASN A 118 -0.88 -7.13 -8.96
N PRO A 119 -1.04 -7.36 -7.64
CA PRO A 119 -0.04 -6.90 -6.69
C PRO A 119 1.16 -7.87 -6.69
N PHE A 120 2.35 -7.31 -6.52
CA PHE A 120 3.57 -8.09 -6.32
C PHE A 120 3.65 -8.54 -4.86
N ILE A 121 2.86 -9.57 -4.53
CA ILE A 121 2.81 -10.24 -3.21
C ILE A 121 3.15 -11.72 -3.40
N PRO A 122 3.97 -12.35 -2.55
CA PRO A 122 4.25 -13.79 -2.66
C PRO A 122 2.96 -14.61 -2.75
N SER A 123 2.85 -15.45 -3.77
CA SER A 123 1.63 -16.23 -4.02
C SER A 123 1.91 -17.51 -4.79
N ASP A 124 1.03 -18.51 -4.60
CA ASP A 124 1.05 -19.79 -5.31
C ASP A 124 -0.34 -20.04 -5.91
N VAL A 125 -0.47 -19.76 -7.20
CA VAL A 125 -1.75 -19.83 -7.92
C VAL A 125 -1.81 -21.14 -8.69
N ARG A 126 -2.90 -21.89 -8.49
CA ARG A 126 -3.14 -23.17 -9.19
C ARG A 126 -4.39 -23.07 -10.05
N TRP A 127 -4.20 -23.01 -11.36
CA TRP A 127 -5.27 -23.04 -12.35
C TRP A 127 -5.50 -24.48 -12.84
N LYS A 128 -6.34 -25.20 -12.10
CA LYS A 128 -6.56 -26.64 -12.27
C LYS A 128 -7.08 -27.00 -13.66
N GLU A 129 -7.99 -26.18 -14.20
CA GLU A 129 -8.64 -26.39 -15.49
C GLU A 129 -7.65 -26.34 -16.66
N LYS A 130 -6.52 -25.63 -16.50
CA LYS A 130 -5.44 -25.56 -17.49
C LYS A 130 -4.22 -26.41 -17.12
N GLY A 131 -4.21 -27.05 -15.94
CA GLY A 131 -3.05 -27.78 -15.43
C GLY A 131 -1.82 -26.87 -15.25
N ILE A 132 -2.02 -25.61 -14.84
CA ILE A 132 -0.97 -24.61 -14.66
C ILE A 132 -0.86 -24.21 -13.19
N ARG A 133 0.37 -24.10 -12.70
CA ARG A 133 0.69 -23.46 -11.43
C ARG A 133 1.69 -22.33 -11.67
N LEU A 134 1.39 -21.17 -11.09
CA LEU A 134 2.19 -19.94 -11.18
C LEU A 134 2.60 -19.54 -9.76
N LYS A 135 3.89 -19.63 -9.46
CA LYS A 135 4.44 -19.20 -8.17
C LYS A 135 5.11 -17.84 -8.34
N GLN A 136 4.63 -16.84 -7.61
CA GLN A 136 5.22 -15.51 -7.55
C GLN A 136 6.14 -15.40 -6.34
N GLU A 137 7.41 -15.13 -6.61
CA GLU A 137 8.45 -14.90 -5.61
C GLU A 137 8.89 -13.44 -5.66
N THR A 138 8.73 -12.73 -4.55
CA THR A 138 9.07 -11.30 -4.47
C THR A 138 9.21 -10.90 -3.01
N ARG A 139 9.91 -9.81 -2.76
CA ARG A 139 9.90 -9.08 -1.50
C ARG A 139 9.63 -7.61 -1.78
N VAL A 140 8.86 -7.26 -2.82
CA VAL A 140 8.61 -5.85 -3.15
C VAL A 140 7.90 -5.19 -1.95
N PRO A 141 8.36 -4.00 -1.53
CA PRO A 141 9.39 -3.18 -2.17
C PRO A 141 10.79 -3.26 -1.52
N GLU A 142 11.05 -4.26 -0.67
CA GLU A 142 12.40 -4.60 -0.19
C GLU A 142 13.33 -5.18 -1.29
N ASN A 143 12.81 -5.59 -2.45
CA ASN A 143 13.60 -5.90 -3.64
C ASN A 143 12.99 -5.24 -4.90
N GLU A 144 13.80 -5.15 -5.95
CA GLU A 144 13.45 -4.43 -7.19
C GLU A 144 12.66 -5.28 -8.20
N GLY A 145 11.72 -6.12 -7.74
CA GLY A 145 10.93 -6.94 -8.67
C GLY A 145 10.38 -8.26 -8.17
N ALA A 146 9.94 -9.08 -9.11
CA ALA A 146 9.32 -10.38 -8.86
C ALA A 146 9.77 -11.42 -9.90
N THR A 147 9.77 -12.69 -9.49
CA THR A 147 9.95 -13.85 -10.37
C THR A 147 8.67 -14.66 -10.39
N LEU A 148 8.19 -15.01 -11.57
CA LEU A 148 7.07 -15.92 -11.77
C LEU A 148 7.62 -17.26 -12.26
N ALA A 149 7.61 -18.28 -11.41
CA ALA A 149 7.97 -19.64 -11.77
C ALA A 149 6.72 -20.40 -12.25
N ILE A 150 6.87 -21.16 -13.34
CA ILE A 150 5.76 -21.81 -14.03
C ILE A 150 5.93 -23.33 -13.98
N GLU A 151 4.89 -24.01 -13.52
CA GLU A 151 4.72 -25.46 -13.62
C GLU A 151 3.50 -25.75 -14.49
N ALA A 152 3.63 -26.71 -15.39
CA ALA A 152 2.59 -27.09 -16.33
C ALA A 152 2.55 -28.62 -16.50
N GLU A 153 1.38 -29.24 -16.26
CA GLU A 153 1.20 -30.70 -16.43
C GLU A 153 1.48 -31.15 -17.87
N LYS A 154 1.18 -30.27 -18.83
CA LYS A 154 1.54 -30.39 -20.24
C LYS A 154 1.87 -28.99 -20.78
N ARG A 155 2.54 -28.95 -21.94
CA ARG A 155 2.75 -27.68 -22.66
C ARG A 155 1.41 -26.98 -22.90
N THR A 156 1.28 -25.76 -22.40
CA THR A 156 -0.02 -25.07 -22.35
C THR A 156 0.13 -23.64 -22.83
N SER A 157 -0.68 -23.25 -23.82
CA SER A 157 -0.72 -21.90 -24.34
C SER A 157 -1.65 -21.03 -23.51
N ILE A 158 -1.08 -20.03 -22.83
CA ILE A 158 -1.83 -19.00 -22.09
C ILE A 158 -1.10 -17.66 -22.16
N ALA A 159 -1.86 -16.59 -21.95
CA ALA A 159 -1.31 -15.26 -21.70
C ALA A 159 -0.95 -15.09 -20.21
N LEU A 160 0.24 -14.57 -19.92
CA LEU A 160 0.55 -13.95 -18.63
C LEU A 160 0.43 -12.43 -18.78
N ARG A 161 -0.48 -11.82 -18.03
CA ARG A 161 -0.75 -10.38 -18.06
C ARG A 161 -0.24 -9.77 -16.77
N ILE A 162 0.89 -9.09 -16.84
CA ILE A 162 1.60 -8.55 -15.70
C ILE A 162 1.26 -7.07 -15.60
N ARG A 163 0.66 -6.65 -14.48
CA ARG A 163 0.32 -5.24 -14.27
C ARG A 163 1.59 -4.38 -14.22
N VAL A 164 1.55 -3.25 -14.90
CA VAL A 164 2.48 -2.13 -14.73
C VAL A 164 1.77 -1.11 -13.84
N PRO A 165 2.16 -0.97 -12.55
CA PRO A 165 1.48 -0.09 -11.61
C PRO A 165 1.56 1.40 -11.99
N ASP A 166 0.65 2.21 -11.45
CA ASP A 166 0.66 3.69 -11.62
C ASP A 166 1.99 4.34 -11.22
N TRP A 167 2.66 3.79 -10.21
CA TRP A 167 3.93 4.29 -9.67
C TRP A 167 5.15 3.84 -10.47
N ALA A 168 5.04 2.86 -11.38
CA ALA A 168 6.16 2.35 -12.18
C ALA A 168 6.47 3.25 -13.40
N VAL A 169 6.61 4.55 -13.15
CA VAL A 169 6.80 5.60 -14.18
C VAL A 169 8.12 5.51 -14.91
N ASN A 170 9.14 4.93 -14.28
CA ASN A 170 10.46 4.69 -14.87
C ASN A 170 10.54 3.39 -15.69
N GLY A 171 9.39 2.77 -15.94
CA GLY A 171 9.27 1.55 -16.75
C GLY A 171 9.42 0.26 -15.95
N VAL A 172 9.23 -0.86 -16.66
CA VAL A 172 9.45 -2.21 -16.15
C VAL A 172 10.29 -2.99 -17.14
N THR A 173 11.10 -3.91 -16.64
CA THR A 173 11.84 -4.86 -17.49
C THR A 173 11.25 -6.25 -17.35
N VAL A 174 11.28 -7.02 -18.43
CA VAL A 174 10.77 -8.38 -18.45
C VAL A 174 11.80 -9.28 -19.10
N LYS A 175 12.10 -10.42 -18.47
CA LYS A 175 12.88 -11.50 -19.07
C LYS A 175 12.11 -12.80 -19.00
N VAL A 176 12.23 -13.63 -20.03
CA VAL A 176 11.71 -15.00 -20.04
C VAL A 176 12.88 -15.96 -20.17
N ASN A 177 13.03 -16.87 -19.20
CA ASN A 177 14.15 -17.82 -19.16
C ASN A 177 15.53 -17.12 -19.30
N GLY A 178 15.71 -16.00 -18.59
CA GLY A 178 16.91 -15.15 -18.64
C GLY A 178 17.07 -14.27 -19.88
N LYS A 179 16.21 -14.40 -20.90
CA LYS A 179 16.28 -13.60 -22.14
C LYS A 179 15.41 -12.34 -22.03
N PRO A 180 15.95 -11.14 -22.28
CA PRO A 180 15.16 -9.91 -22.30
C PRO A 180 14.03 -9.95 -23.33
N GLU A 181 12.86 -9.47 -22.93
CA GLU A 181 11.69 -9.31 -23.80
C GLU A 181 11.50 -7.83 -24.13
N THR A 182 11.19 -7.55 -25.41
CA THR A 182 10.81 -6.19 -25.81
C THR A 182 9.34 -5.99 -25.48
N VAL A 183 9.05 -5.13 -24.51
CA VAL A 183 7.68 -4.87 -24.03
C VAL A 183 7.39 -3.38 -24.10
N THR A 184 6.16 -3.04 -24.47
CA THR A 184 5.65 -1.68 -24.28
C THR A 184 5.08 -1.60 -22.88
N ALA A 185 5.71 -0.79 -22.03
CA ALA A 185 5.28 -0.57 -20.66
C ALA A 185 5.01 0.92 -20.44
N ARG A 186 3.86 1.22 -19.83
CA ARG A 186 3.52 2.55 -19.30
C ARG A 186 2.72 2.36 -18.01
N PRO A 187 2.61 3.37 -17.14
CA PRO A 187 1.76 3.27 -15.95
C PRO A 187 0.34 2.82 -16.29
N THR A 188 -0.23 1.96 -15.44
CA THR A 188 -1.62 1.49 -15.50
C THR A 188 -1.97 0.74 -16.79
N ILE A 189 -1.13 -0.24 -17.18
CA ILE A 189 -1.46 -1.21 -18.25
C ILE A 189 -1.07 -2.64 -17.85
N TYR A 190 -1.40 -3.61 -18.70
CA TYR A 190 -0.82 -4.95 -18.64
C TYR A 190 0.24 -5.15 -19.72
N VAL A 191 1.43 -5.61 -19.33
CA VAL A 191 2.35 -6.27 -20.25
C VAL A 191 1.86 -7.70 -20.45
N THR A 192 1.60 -8.09 -21.70
CA THR A 192 1.04 -9.41 -22.02
C THR A 192 2.08 -10.30 -22.70
N LEU A 193 2.34 -11.46 -22.11
CA LEU A 193 3.21 -12.51 -22.65
C LEU A 193 2.35 -13.72 -23.07
N SER A 194 2.01 -13.81 -24.34
CA SER A 194 1.26 -14.93 -24.91
C SER A 194 2.20 -16.01 -25.42
N ARG A 195 2.32 -17.12 -24.69
CA ARG A 195 3.29 -18.19 -24.98
C ARG A 195 2.75 -19.57 -24.63
N THR A 196 3.41 -20.60 -25.17
CA THR A 196 3.26 -21.98 -24.72
C THR A 196 4.27 -22.24 -23.62
N TRP A 197 3.77 -22.38 -22.39
CA TRP A 197 4.59 -22.58 -21.20
C TRP A 197 4.74 -24.06 -20.88
N LYS A 198 5.89 -24.40 -20.27
CA LYS A 198 6.19 -25.73 -19.70
C LYS A 198 6.76 -25.59 -18.30
N THR A 199 6.77 -26.70 -17.56
CA THR A 199 7.47 -26.76 -16.26
C THR A 199 8.93 -26.33 -16.40
N GLY A 200 9.34 -25.46 -15.49
CA GLY A 200 10.70 -24.92 -15.43
C GLY A 200 10.91 -23.67 -16.28
N ASP A 201 9.87 -23.14 -16.94
CA ASP A 201 9.92 -21.78 -17.47
C ASP A 201 9.75 -20.76 -16.32
N TRP A 202 10.35 -19.59 -16.46
CA TRP A 202 10.18 -18.48 -15.52
C TRP A 202 10.17 -17.12 -16.22
N VAL A 203 9.53 -16.16 -15.55
CA VAL A 203 9.51 -14.74 -15.96
C VAL A 203 10.10 -13.90 -14.84
N GLU A 204 11.10 -13.09 -15.15
CA GLU A 204 11.66 -12.09 -14.23
C GLU A 204 11.08 -10.72 -14.58
N ILE A 205 10.57 -10.00 -13.58
CA ILE A 205 10.06 -8.65 -13.70
C ILE A 205 10.93 -7.73 -12.85
N GLY A 206 11.59 -6.77 -13.50
CA GLY A 206 12.33 -5.70 -12.83
C GLY A 206 11.49 -4.45 -12.71
N LEU A 207 11.45 -3.88 -11.51
CA LEU A 207 10.67 -2.69 -11.15
C LEU A 207 11.62 -1.64 -10.58
N VAL A 208 11.51 -0.40 -11.05
CA VAL A 208 12.31 0.71 -10.51
C VAL A 208 11.63 1.24 -9.26
N MET A 209 12.27 1.07 -8.11
CA MET A 209 11.79 1.62 -6.85
C MET A 209 12.16 3.10 -6.74
N ALA A 210 11.21 3.97 -6.43
CA ALA A 210 11.44 5.40 -6.37
C ALA A 210 10.63 6.09 -5.27
N LEU A 211 11.18 7.21 -4.81
CA LEU A 211 10.50 8.16 -3.95
C LEU A 211 9.63 9.10 -4.79
N HIS A 212 8.46 9.43 -4.28
CA HIS A 212 7.53 10.38 -4.90
C HIS A 212 6.85 11.22 -3.82
N THR A 213 6.62 12.50 -4.07
CA THR A 213 5.73 13.28 -3.23
C THR A 213 4.31 13.25 -3.76
N HIS A 214 3.34 13.38 -2.86
CA HIS A 214 1.94 13.58 -3.22
C HIS A 214 1.36 14.68 -2.33
N ALA A 215 0.87 15.75 -2.93
CA ALA A 215 0.14 16.80 -2.22
C ALA A 215 -1.31 16.39 -2.00
N ILE A 216 -1.90 16.86 -0.92
CA ILE A 216 -3.35 16.78 -0.77
C ILE A 216 -4.01 17.64 -1.87
N PRO A 217 -5.16 17.23 -2.45
CA PRO A 217 -5.64 17.84 -3.70
C PRO A 217 -5.93 19.35 -3.65
N ASP A 218 -6.23 19.89 -2.47
CA ASP A 218 -6.59 21.29 -2.24
C ASP A 218 -5.52 22.15 -1.55
N ASP A 219 -4.38 21.57 -1.19
CA ASP A 219 -3.26 22.29 -0.60
C ASP A 219 -1.92 21.70 -1.06
N ALA A 220 -1.27 22.39 -2.00
CA ALA A 220 0.02 21.98 -2.56
C ALA A 220 1.16 21.97 -1.52
N THR A 221 1.00 22.68 -0.40
CA THR A 221 2.00 22.75 0.67
C THR A 221 1.91 21.57 1.62
N LEU A 222 0.78 20.86 1.66
CA LEU A 222 0.59 19.71 2.53
C LEU A 222 0.83 18.42 1.77
N GLN A 223 1.97 17.77 2.03
CA GLN A 223 2.46 16.65 1.21
C GLN A 223 2.82 15.42 2.03
N VAL A 224 2.73 14.24 1.40
CA VAL A 224 3.24 12.97 1.93
C VAL A 224 4.36 12.46 1.03
N MET A 225 5.38 11.84 1.65
CA MET A 225 6.38 11.06 0.91
C MET A 225 5.86 9.64 0.67
N LYS A 226 6.06 9.16 -0.55
CA LYS A 226 5.81 7.78 -0.95
C LYS A 226 7.12 7.12 -1.35
N TYR A 227 7.24 5.83 -1.03
CA TYR A 227 8.17 4.93 -1.70
C TYR A 227 7.33 3.89 -2.45
N VAL A 228 7.36 3.94 -3.79
CA VAL A 228 6.49 3.13 -4.66
C VAL A 228 5.00 3.24 -4.25
N PRO A 229 4.18 2.20 -3.96
CA PRO A 229 2.81 2.47 -3.52
C PRO A 229 2.70 2.83 -2.03
N LEU A 230 3.80 2.78 -1.26
CA LEU A 230 3.76 2.90 0.20
C LEU A 230 3.90 4.35 0.65
N LEU A 231 2.98 4.83 1.48
CA LEU A 231 3.14 6.07 2.24
C LEU A 231 4.24 5.87 3.29
N LEU A 232 5.08 6.88 3.46
CA LEU A 232 6.08 6.96 4.52
C LEU A 232 5.57 7.88 5.62
N HIS A 233 5.66 7.41 6.86
CA HIS A 233 5.14 8.05 8.05
C HIS A 233 6.30 8.34 8.99
N GLY A 234 6.43 9.58 9.46
CA GLY A 234 7.48 9.96 10.41
C GLY A 234 7.17 9.51 11.80
N ARG A 235 8.17 8.91 12.45
CA ARG A 235 8.12 8.44 13.84
C ARG A 235 8.36 9.62 14.76
N LEU A 236 7.34 10.00 15.53
CA LEU A 236 7.38 11.16 16.43
C LEU A 236 7.56 10.76 17.90
N GLY A 237 7.84 9.49 18.17
CA GLY A 237 8.15 8.99 19.50
C GLY A 237 6.91 8.66 20.35
N THR A 238 7.16 8.35 21.61
CA THR A 238 6.17 7.80 22.55
C THR A 238 5.81 8.76 23.67
N GLU A 239 6.29 10.00 23.60
CA GLU A 239 6.14 10.97 24.68
C GLU A 239 4.66 11.23 25.02
N GLY A 240 4.35 11.09 26.31
CA GLY A 240 3.01 11.26 26.85
C GLY A 240 2.00 10.21 26.39
N LEU A 241 2.40 9.17 25.65
CA LEU A 241 1.49 8.14 25.16
C LEU A 241 1.35 7.01 26.19
N THR A 242 0.12 6.73 26.62
CA THR A 242 -0.18 5.60 27.51
C THR A 242 -0.96 4.51 26.78
N LYS A 243 -1.06 3.32 27.39
CA LYS A 243 -1.84 2.22 26.81
C LYS A 243 -3.33 2.56 26.74
N GLU A 244 -3.84 3.28 27.74
CA GLU A 244 -5.24 3.70 27.83
C GLU A 244 -5.60 4.71 26.74
N MET A 245 -4.63 5.48 26.24
CA MET A 245 -4.83 6.34 25.07
C MET A 245 -4.90 5.55 23.76
N MET A 246 -4.19 4.42 23.67
CA MET A 246 -4.13 3.59 22.46
C MET A 246 -5.25 2.54 22.37
N TYR A 247 -5.87 2.21 23.49
CA TYR A 247 -6.89 1.18 23.58
C TYR A 247 -8.15 1.68 24.26
N GLY A 248 -9.27 1.65 23.52
CA GLY A 248 -10.56 2.13 24.00
C GLY A 248 -11.58 1.05 24.35
N GLY A 249 -12.66 1.51 25.00
CA GLY A 249 -13.94 0.81 25.05
C GLY A 249 -14.75 1.04 23.77
N TYR A 250 -16.08 1.11 23.88
CA TYR A 250 -16.95 1.30 22.72
C TYR A 250 -16.84 2.68 22.06
N ASP A 251 -16.37 3.70 22.77
CA ASP A 251 -16.18 5.04 22.18
C ASP A 251 -14.94 5.05 21.26
N THR A 252 -15.08 5.64 20.07
CA THR A 252 -14.01 5.83 19.09
C THR A 252 -13.22 7.11 19.30
N THR A 253 -13.58 7.91 20.31
CA THR A 253 -12.93 9.16 20.67
C THR A 253 -11.55 8.91 21.28
N LEU A 254 -10.51 9.49 20.68
CA LEU A 254 -9.17 9.52 21.26
C LEU A 254 -9.15 10.43 22.50
N VAL A 255 -8.54 9.93 23.57
CA VAL A 255 -8.24 10.72 24.76
C VAL A 255 -6.84 11.30 24.64
N GLY A 256 -6.72 12.62 24.74
CA GLY A 256 -5.46 13.37 24.66
C GLY A 256 -5.27 14.12 23.35
N ALA A 257 -4.26 14.99 23.31
CA ALA A 257 -3.96 15.84 22.16
C ALA A 257 -2.88 15.24 21.25
N PRO A 258 -2.90 15.55 19.93
CA PRO A 258 -1.75 15.32 19.07
C PRO A 258 -0.56 16.19 19.52
N ILE A 259 0.62 15.89 19.00
CA ILE A 259 1.78 16.78 19.07
C ILE A 259 2.00 17.45 17.72
N ASP A 260 2.67 18.59 17.69
CA ASP A 260 3.02 19.23 16.43
C ASP A 260 4.06 18.39 15.67
N ALA A 261 3.81 18.20 14.38
CA ALA A 261 4.85 17.71 13.48
C ALA A 261 5.72 18.87 12.99
N PRO A 262 7.04 18.69 12.91
CA PRO A 262 7.90 19.73 12.35
C PRO A 262 7.55 19.99 10.88
N GLU A 263 7.73 21.24 10.47
CA GLU A 263 7.68 21.59 9.04
C GLU A 263 8.87 20.97 8.31
N ILE A 264 8.67 20.64 7.04
CA ILE A 264 9.68 20.07 6.16
C ILE A 264 10.14 21.12 5.17
N THR A 265 11.45 21.33 5.08
CA THR A 265 12.08 22.08 4.00
C THR A 265 12.38 21.14 2.85
N SER A 266 11.94 21.50 1.64
CA SER A 266 12.17 20.73 0.42
C SER A 266 12.74 21.62 -0.68
N GLY A 267 13.62 21.07 -1.50
CA GLY A 267 14.20 21.79 -2.64
C GLY A 267 13.18 21.91 -3.78
N LYS A 268 12.97 23.11 -4.31
CA LYS A 268 11.94 23.40 -5.32
C LYS A 268 11.95 22.48 -6.55
N ASN A 269 13.14 22.15 -7.04
CA ASN A 269 13.31 21.30 -8.23
C ASN A 269 13.54 19.81 -7.89
N HIS A 270 13.67 19.49 -6.61
CA HIS A 270 14.03 18.16 -6.12
C HIS A 270 13.15 17.78 -4.92
N PRO A 271 11.82 17.62 -5.11
CA PRO A 271 10.87 17.51 -4.02
C PRO A 271 11.02 16.25 -3.15
N THR A 272 11.86 15.29 -3.57
CA THR A 272 12.12 14.04 -2.86
C THR A 272 13.40 14.04 -2.04
N THR A 273 14.28 15.05 -2.16
CA THR A 273 15.62 15.03 -1.54
C THR A 273 15.61 15.22 -0.03
N TRP A 274 14.48 15.59 0.55
CA TRP A 274 14.33 15.63 2.00
C TRP A 274 14.15 14.24 2.63
N VAL A 275 14.11 13.16 1.84
CA VAL A 275 14.13 11.77 2.33
C VAL A 275 15.26 10.98 1.71
N GLU A 276 16.01 10.29 2.57
CA GLU A 276 17.00 9.29 2.16
C GLU A 276 16.50 7.88 2.47
N CYS A 277 16.82 6.95 1.57
CA CYS A 277 16.69 5.52 1.80
C CYS A 277 18.07 4.95 2.18
N ALA A 278 18.13 4.13 3.23
CA ALA A 278 19.35 3.44 3.61
C ALA A 278 19.89 2.61 2.44
N LYS A 279 21.20 2.72 2.18
CA LYS A 279 21.89 2.00 1.09
C LYS A 279 22.24 0.56 1.46
N ASP A 280 22.48 0.33 2.76
CA ASP A 280 22.90 -0.95 3.31
C ASP A 280 21.89 -1.43 4.36
N GLY A 281 21.65 -2.74 4.38
CA GLY A 281 20.76 -3.38 5.36
C GLY A 281 19.27 -3.35 4.99
N PRO A 282 18.37 -3.50 5.98
CA PRO A 282 16.92 -3.51 5.75
C PRO A 282 16.41 -2.17 5.21
N LEU A 283 15.36 -2.22 4.38
CA LEU A 283 14.71 -1.04 3.83
C LEU A 283 14.24 -0.08 4.94
N ALA A 284 14.93 1.06 5.06
CA ALA A 284 14.72 2.09 6.06
C ALA A 284 14.83 3.49 5.44
N PHE A 285 14.11 4.45 6.00
CA PHE A 285 14.00 5.80 5.46
C PHE A 285 14.18 6.83 6.58
N SER A 286 14.77 7.97 6.25
CA SER A 286 14.93 9.10 7.16
C SER A 286 14.67 10.41 6.44
N ALA A 287 13.94 11.33 7.08
CA ALA A 287 13.91 12.71 6.67
C ALA A 287 15.27 13.37 6.99
N VAL A 288 15.87 14.02 6.01
CA VAL A 288 17.20 14.64 6.08
C VAL A 288 17.14 16.11 5.66
N GLY A 289 18.18 16.88 6.02
CA GLY A 289 18.22 18.32 5.74
C GLY A 289 17.19 19.13 6.55
N GLN A 290 16.62 18.53 7.59
CA GLN A 290 15.69 19.15 8.53
C GLN A 290 16.42 19.55 9.82
N SER A 291 15.75 20.29 10.70
CA SER A 291 16.32 20.70 12.00
C SER A 291 16.80 19.51 12.85
N GLN A 292 16.12 18.37 12.73
CA GLN A 292 16.51 17.08 13.29
C GLN A 292 16.18 15.96 12.30
N PRO A 293 16.97 14.88 12.24
CA PRO A 293 16.61 13.69 11.45
C PRO A 293 15.34 13.03 12.00
N ILE A 294 14.43 12.61 11.12
CA ILE A 294 13.19 11.91 11.52
C ILE A 294 13.14 10.56 10.82
N ALA A 295 13.12 9.47 11.59
CA ALA A 295 12.95 8.15 11.01
C ALA A 295 11.55 8.02 10.37
N LEU A 296 11.50 7.51 9.15
CA LEU A 296 10.25 7.28 8.42
C LEU A 296 10.01 5.77 8.28
N ALA A 297 8.76 5.36 8.46
CA ALA A 297 8.34 3.96 8.40
C ALA A 297 7.06 3.78 7.58
N ARG A 298 6.82 2.54 7.14
CA ARG A 298 5.55 2.16 6.52
C ARG A 298 4.50 2.00 7.62
N PHE A 299 3.23 2.31 7.33
CA PHE A 299 2.16 2.30 8.33
C PHE A 299 2.10 1.03 9.19
N TYR A 300 2.23 -0.15 8.58
CA TYR A 300 2.17 -1.43 9.29
C TYR A 300 3.36 -1.73 10.21
N LYS A 301 4.41 -0.90 10.20
CA LYS A 301 5.55 -0.97 11.11
C LYS A 301 5.47 0.00 12.29
N ILE A 302 4.44 0.86 12.33
CA ILE A 302 4.22 1.83 13.40
C ILE A 302 3.24 1.25 14.41
N TRP A 303 3.67 1.11 15.65
CA TRP A 303 2.87 0.68 16.79
C TRP A 303 3.45 1.27 18.06
N GLY A 304 2.60 1.66 19.02
CA GLY A 304 3.08 2.18 20.31
C GLY A 304 3.67 3.59 20.27
N GLU A 305 3.44 4.35 19.20
CA GLU A 305 4.07 5.66 18.99
C GLU A 305 3.18 6.63 18.22
N ARG A 306 3.52 7.92 18.30
CA ARG A 306 2.94 9.00 17.49
C ARG A 306 3.60 9.06 16.12
N TYR A 307 2.85 9.51 15.12
CA TYR A 307 3.37 9.62 13.76
C TYR A 307 2.80 10.81 12.98
N ALA A 308 3.50 11.16 11.89
CA ALA A 308 3.06 12.14 10.90
C ALA A 308 3.01 11.50 9.51
N THR A 309 1.92 11.71 8.78
CA THR A 309 1.77 11.25 7.38
C THR A 309 1.90 12.41 6.42
N TYR A 310 1.04 13.42 6.59
CA TYR A 310 1.11 14.65 5.81
C TYR A 310 1.95 15.70 6.56
N TRP A 311 2.79 16.38 5.81
CA TRP A 311 3.76 17.35 6.30
C TRP A 311 3.50 18.70 5.67
N GLN A 312 3.62 19.75 6.47
CA GLN A 312 3.70 21.11 5.95
C GLN A 312 5.07 21.28 5.28
N VAL A 313 5.09 21.40 3.95
CA VAL A 313 6.31 21.52 3.15
C VAL A 313 6.54 22.95 2.70
N LYS A 314 7.68 23.52 3.09
CA LYS A 314 8.20 24.80 2.60
C LYS A 314 9.21 24.52 1.49
N SER A 315 8.88 24.98 0.28
CA SER A 315 9.80 24.91 -0.85
C SER A 315 10.80 26.06 -0.78
N MET A 316 12.08 25.73 -0.75
CA MET A 316 13.20 26.68 -0.93
C MET A 316 13.86 26.50 -2.29
#